data_AF-A0AAP0KZY5-F1
#
_entry.id   AF-A0AAP0KZY5-F1
#
_cell.length_a   1.000
_cell.length_b   1.000
_cell.length_c   1.000
_cell.angle_alpha   90.00
_cell.angle_beta   90.00
_cell.angle_gamma   90.00
#
_symmetry.space_group_name_H-M   'P 1'
#
loop_
_entity.id
_entity.type
_entity.pdbx_description
1 polymer ?
#
loop_
_entity_poly.entity_id
_entity_poly.type
_entity_poly.pdbx_seq_one_letter_code
_entity_poly.pdbx_strand_id
1 'polypeptide(L)'
;MPYNLRSLFVTILVYCHRTNLNELWEEFKEKTCEDFYRELHNRSMVERRAMQYIHSILESLSKDIRTYNLNCPSIEEKQDVTVVLMLQSSLNDKQKLAYDLIIGKVFKDESRMFFIDGPGAPGKLFCIEQY
;
A
#
# COMPACT_ATOMS: atom_id res chain seq x y z
N MET A 1 8.15 16.83 -13.04
CA MET A 1 9.32 15.93 -13.13
C MET A 1 9.59 15.15 -11.81
N PRO A 2 8.63 14.45 -11.17
CA PRO A 2 8.90 13.86 -9.84
C PRO A 2 9.46 12.43 -9.90
N TYR A 3 9.12 11.67 -10.94
CA TYR A 3 9.67 10.34 -11.20
C TYR A 3 11.21 10.33 -11.31
N ASN A 4 11.77 11.25 -12.10
CA ASN A 4 13.22 11.34 -12.31
C ASN A 4 13.94 11.72 -11.02
N LEU A 5 13.33 12.59 -10.19
CA LEU A 5 13.85 12.94 -8.87
C LEU A 5 13.87 11.73 -7.92
N ARG A 6 12.80 10.92 -7.90
CA ARG A 6 12.77 9.68 -7.11
C ARG A 6 13.85 8.68 -7.55
N SER A 7 14.07 8.54 -8.86
CA SER A 7 15.11 7.66 -9.42
C SER A 7 16.53 8.14 -9.09
N LEU A 8 16.75 9.46 -9.17
CA LEU A 8 18.02 10.08 -8.77
C LEU A 8 18.28 9.89 -7.27
N PHE A 9 17.26 10.09 -6.43
CA PHE A 9 17.34 9.85 -4.99
C PHE A 9 17.77 8.41 -4.68
N VAL A 10 17.17 7.41 -5.32
CA VAL A 10 17.56 6.00 -5.18
C VAL A 10 18.99 5.76 -5.65
N THR A 11 19.41 6.39 -6.73
CA THR A 11 20.80 6.29 -7.22
C THR A 11 21.78 6.84 -6.19
N ILE A 12 21.48 7.99 -5.60
CA ILE A 12 22.29 8.57 -4.52
C ILE A 12 22.32 7.63 -3.31
N LEU A 13 21.16 7.06 -2.91
CA LEU A 13 21.10 6.08 -1.82
C LEU A 13 22.03 4.89 -2.05
N VAL A 14 22.01 4.31 -3.25
CA VAL A 14 22.75 3.08 -3.57
C VAL A 14 24.25 3.34 -3.71
N TYR A 15 24.65 4.48 -4.30
CA TYR A 15 26.03 4.72 -4.69
C TYR A 15 26.78 5.70 -3.77
N CYS A 16 26.09 6.52 -2.96
CA CYS A 16 26.73 7.48 -2.06
C CYS A 16 26.72 6.99 -0.60
N HIS A 17 27.86 6.51 -0.13
CA HIS A 17 28.05 5.86 1.18
C HIS A 17 28.01 6.79 2.42
N ARG A 18 27.84 8.12 2.29
CA ARG A 18 28.10 9.09 3.37
C ARG A 18 27.11 10.26 3.49
N THR A 19 25.92 10.18 2.91
CA THR A 19 24.92 11.26 3.02
C THR A 19 23.96 10.98 4.17
N ASN A 20 23.60 11.99 4.98
CA ASN A 20 22.52 11.84 5.95
C ASN A 20 21.19 11.71 5.20
N LEU A 21 20.69 10.48 5.11
CA LEU A 21 19.58 10.14 4.22
C LEU A 21 18.25 10.71 4.70
N ASN A 22 18.10 10.92 6.00
CA ASN A 22 16.93 11.58 6.57
C ASN A 22 16.92 13.08 6.25
N GLU A 23 18.07 13.76 6.35
CA GLU A 23 18.18 15.16 5.93
C GLU A 23 17.94 15.33 4.43
N LEU A 24 18.52 14.42 3.62
CA LEU A 24 18.30 14.43 2.17
C LEU A 24 16.82 14.19 1.84
N TRP A 25 16.16 13.26 2.51
CA TRP A 25 14.72 13.05 2.33
C TRP A 25 13.93 14.31 2.72
N GLU A 26 14.19 14.89 3.88
CA GLU A 26 13.49 16.09 4.35
C GLU A 26 13.68 17.30 3.42
N GLU A 27 14.84 17.46 2.81
CA GLU A 27 15.13 18.53 1.84
C GLU A 27 14.35 18.34 0.52
N PHE A 28 14.25 17.10 0.04
CA PHE A 28 13.71 16.83 -1.30
C PHE A 28 12.28 16.27 -1.31
N LYS A 29 11.70 15.91 -0.16
CA LYS A 29 10.39 15.25 -0.08
C LYS A 29 9.29 16.00 -0.81
N GLU A 30 9.20 17.31 -0.65
CA GLU A 30 8.13 18.12 -1.29
C GLU A 30 8.19 18.04 -2.82
N LYS A 31 9.40 18.09 -3.40
CA LYS A 31 9.61 17.97 -4.84
C LYS A 31 9.44 16.55 -5.35
N THR A 32 9.87 15.55 -4.57
CA THR A 32 9.68 14.13 -4.93
C THR A 32 8.22 13.67 -4.84
N CYS A 33 7.38 14.43 -4.15
CA CYS A 33 5.96 14.14 -3.93
C CYS A 33 5.01 14.97 -4.82
N GLU A 34 5.53 15.92 -5.59
CA GLU A 34 4.76 16.95 -6.32
C GLU A 34 3.59 16.39 -7.16
N ASP A 35 3.80 15.27 -7.86
CA ASP A 35 2.77 14.61 -8.67
C ASP A 35 1.66 13.98 -7.84
N PHE A 36 2.00 13.41 -6.67
CA PHE A 36 1.03 12.75 -5.80
C PHE A 36 0.09 13.74 -5.10
N TYR A 37 0.49 15.01 -4.90
CA TYR A 37 -0.41 16.03 -4.36
C TYR A 37 -1.64 16.31 -5.23
N ARG A 38 -1.59 15.96 -6.52
CA ARG A 38 -2.74 16.09 -7.43
C ARG A 38 -3.80 15.01 -7.20
N GLU A 39 -3.39 13.85 -6.71
CA GLU A 39 -4.24 12.67 -6.49
C GLU A 39 -4.65 12.52 -5.02
N LEU A 40 -3.82 13.00 -4.10
CA LEU A 40 -3.95 12.79 -2.67
C LEU A 40 -3.94 14.13 -1.93
N HIS A 41 -4.98 14.39 -1.14
CA HIS A 41 -5.10 15.62 -0.35
C HIS A 41 -4.42 15.55 1.02
N ASN A 42 -3.99 14.36 1.45
CA ASN A 42 -3.35 14.16 2.74
C ASN A 42 -1.83 14.06 2.58
N ARG A 43 -1.10 14.99 3.21
CA ARG A 43 0.37 15.07 3.18
C ARG A 43 1.03 13.75 3.61
N SER A 44 0.51 13.09 4.65
CA SER A 44 1.05 11.82 5.13
C SER A 44 0.84 10.67 4.13
N MET A 45 -0.26 10.69 3.37
CA MET A 45 -0.51 9.68 2.33
C MET A 45 0.37 9.91 1.09
N VAL A 46 0.60 11.17 0.75
CA VAL A 46 1.50 11.60 -0.33
C VAL A 46 2.94 11.14 -0.05
N GLU A 47 3.46 11.45 1.13
CA GLU A 47 4.80 11.06 1.55
C GLU A 47 4.94 9.52 1.59
N ARG A 48 3.92 8.81 2.08
CA ARG A 48 3.89 7.34 2.08
C ARG A 48 3.96 6.76 0.67
N ARG A 49 3.17 7.29 -0.27
CA ARG A 49 3.14 6.81 -1.67
C ARG A 49 4.48 7.03 -2.36
N ALA A 50 5.13 8.17 -2.12
CA ALA A 50 6.48 8.42 -2.61
C ALA A 50 7.52 7.45 -2.01
N MET A 51 7.40 7.14 -0.72
CA MET A 51 8.28 6.17 -0.06
C MET A 51 8.06 4.74 -0.58
N GLN A 52 6.82 4.32 -0.81
CA GLN A 52 6.51 3.03 -1.44
C GLN A 52 7.12 2.92 -2.84
N TYR A 53 7.08 4.02 -3.60
CA TYR A 53 7.69 4.08 -4.92
C TYR A 53 9.22 3.99 -4.87
N ILE A 54 9.86 4.67 -3.92
CA ILE A 54 11.30 4.56 -3.69
C ILE A 54 11.67 3.14 -3.25
N HIS A 55 10.85 2.53 -2.40
CA HIS A 55 11.04 1.15 -1.95
C HIS A 55 10.99 0.16 -3.12
N SER A 56 10.03 0.27 -4.04
CA SER A 56 9.94 -0.64 -5.18
C SER A 56 11.14 -0.53 -6.14
N ILE A 57 11.72 0.66 -6.30
CA ILE A 57 12.97 0.82 -7.06
C ILE A 57 14.13 0.14 -6.31
N LEU A 58 14.24 0.32 -4.99
CA LEU A 58 15.28 -0.34 -4.20
C LEU A 58 15.16 -1.88 -4.25
N GLU A 59 13.94 -2.42 -4.17
CA GLU A 59 13.68 -3.86 -4.35
C GLU A 59 14.11 -4.34 -5.74
N SER A 60 13.84 -3.57 -6.79
CA SER A 60 14.30 -3.89 -8.15
C SER A 60 15.84 -3.96 -8.26
N LEU A 61 16.55 -3.26 -7.36
CA LEU A 61 18.00 -3.29 -7.23
C LEU A 61 18.49 -4.30 -6.19
N SER A 62 17.60 -5.15 -5.64
CA SER A 62 17.90 -6.10 -4.57
C SER A 62 18.51 -5.44 -3.32
N LYS A 63 18.08 -4.20 -3.01
CA LYS A 63 18.49 -3.44 -1.84
C LYS A 63 17.32 -3.25 -0.89
N ASP A 64 17.55 -3.44 0.40
CA ASP A 64 16.52 -3.24 1.42
C ASP A 64 16.55 -1.79 1.92
N ILE A 65 15.40 -1.12 1.93
CA ILE A 65 15.25 0.26 2.45
C ILE A 65 15.67 0.37 3.93
N ARG A 66 15.56 -0.72 4.70
CA ARG A 66 15.97 -0.79 6.12
C ARG A 66 17.48 -0.60 6.29
N THR A 67 18.28 -0.90 5.27
CA THR A 67 19.74 -0.70 5.30
C THR A 67 20.14 0.78 5.31
N TYR A 68 19.23 1.66 4.93
CA TYR A 68 19.49 3.09 4.78
C TYR A 68 19.05 3.95 5.97
N ASN A 69 18.56 3.32 7.06
CA ASN A 69 18.08 4.00 8.27
C ASN A 69 17.14 5.20 7.98
N LEU A 70 16.41 5.12 6.87
CA LEU A 70 15.40 6.10 6.50
C LEU A 70 14.26 5.94 7.48
N ASN A 71 13.88 7.04 8.13
CA ASN A 71 12.74 7.10 9.03
C ASN A 71 11.48 7.01 8.16
N CYS A 72 11.19 5.80 7.72
CA CYS A 72 10.06 5.52 6.86
C CYS A 72 8.81 5.80 7.70
N PRO A 73 7.90 6.71 7.26
CA PRO A 73 6.57 6.78 7.83
C PRO A 73 5.85 5.50 7.44
N SER A 74 6.14 4.48 8.24
CA SER A 74 5.63 3.12 8.29
C SER A 74 5.04 2.63 6.97
N ILE A 75 5.77 1.72 6.31
CA ILE A 75 5.20 0.59 5.57
C ILE A 75 4.50 -0.36 6.58
N GLU A 76 3.85 0.19 7.61
CA GLU A 76 2.78 -0.54 8.25
C GLU A 76 1.66 -0.48 7.24
N GLU A 77 1.20 -1.64 6.83
CA GLU A 77 -0.11 -1.86 6.25
C GLU A 77 -1.18 -1.40 7.26
N LYS A 78 -1.23 -0.11 7.58
CA LYS A 78 -2.49 0.54 7.87
C LYS A 78 -3.20 0.60 6.53
N GLN A 79 -3.68 -0.57 6.11
CA GLN A 79 -4.84 -0.72 5.27
C GLN A 79 -5.79 0.34 5.77
N ASP A 80 -5.95 1.39 4.98
CA ASP A 80 -6.55 2.63 5.41
C ASP A 80 -7.93 2.25 5.94
N VAL A 81 -8.10 2.26 7.27
CA VAL A 81 -9.31 1.75 7.93
C VAL A 81 -10.52 2.48 7.34
N THR A 82 -10.32 3.73 6.93
CA THR A 82 -11.24 4.55 6.15
C THR A 82 -11.69 3.88 4.84
N VAL A 83 -10.78 3.30 4.05
CA VAL A 83 -11.11 2.61 2.79
C VAL A 83 -11.87 1.31 3.07
N VAL A 84 -11.48 0.55 4.09
CA VAL A 84 -12.22 -0.67 4.49
C VAL A 84 -13.64 -0.32 4.96
N LEU A 85 -13.79 0.74 5.77
CA LEU A 85 -15.09 1.24 6.24
C LEU A 85 -15.96 1.80 5.10
N MET A 86 -15.37 2.51 4.15
CA MET A 86 -16.08 3.00 2.95
C MET A 86 -16.52 1.84 2.05
N LEU A 87 -15.71 0.80 1.91
CA LEU A 87 -16.09 -0.39 1.15
C LEU A 87 -17.23 -1.14 1.84
N GLN A 88 -17.21 -1.26 3.17
CA GLN A 88 -18.30 -1.86 3.96
C GLN A 88 -19.64 -1.15 3.74
N SER A 89 -19.66 0.18 3.67
CA SER A 89 -20.90 0.94 3.43
C SER A 89 -21.39 0.87 1.99
N SER A 90 -20.53 0.47 1.04
CA SER A 90 -20.86 0.28 -0.38
C SER A 90 -21.22 -1.17 -0.73
N LEU A 91 -21.21 -2.12 0.22
CA LEU A 91 -21.58 -3.51 -0.04
C LEU A 91 -23.09 -3.63 -0.29
N ASN A 92 -23.46 -4.39 -1.32
CA ASN A 92 -24.86 -4.83 -1.45
C ASN A 92 -25.19 -5.92 -0.42
N ASP A 93 -26.47 -6.20 -0.23
CA ASP A 93 -26.96 -7.11 0.82
C ASP A 93 -26.30 -8.50 0.78
N LYS A 94 -26.04 -9.04 -0.42
CA LYS A 94 -25.40 -10.35 -0.59
C LYS A 94 -23.91 -10.32 -0.22
N GLN A 95 -23.20 -9.27 -0.63
CA GLN A 95 -21.79 -9.08 -0.30
C GLN A 95 -21.59 -8.81 1.19
N LYS A 96 -22.48 -8.02 1.80
CA LYS A 96 -22.47 -7.73 3.23
C LYS A 96 -22.70 -8.99 4.06
N LEU A 97 -23.65 -9.82 3.64
CA LEU A 97 -23.92 -11.11 4.29
C LEU A 97 -22.70 -12.04 4.23
N ALA A 98 -22.03 -12.14 3.08
CA ALA A 98 -20.80 -12.93 2.96
C ALA A 98 -19.66 -12.38 3.83
N TYR A 99 -19.49 -11.05 3.84
CA TYR A 99 -18.50 -10.38 4.67
C TYR A 99 -18.71 -10.65 6.17
N ASP A 100 -19.93 -10.45 6.67
CA ASP A 100 -20.27 -10.63 8.08
C ASP A 100 -20.06 -12.09 8.53
N LEU A 101 -20.38 -13.06 7.67
CA LEU A 101 -20.16 -14.49 7.93
C LEU A 101 -18.66 -14.83 8.05
N ILE A 102 -17.84 -14.35 7.12
CA ILE A 102 -16.40 -14.63 7.10
C ILE A 102 -15.73 -13.97 8.30
N ILE A 103 -15.98 -12.68 8.52
CA ILE A 103 -15.39 -11.92 9.63
C ILE A 103 -15.83 -12.48 10.98
N GLY A 104 -17.10 -12.85 11.12
CA GLY A 104 -17.60 -13.49 12.34
C GLY A 104 -16.95 -14.84 12.63
N LYS A 105 -16.44 -15.55 11.61
CA LYS A 105 -15.73 -16.82 11.77
C LYS A 105 -14.25 -16.65 12.04
N VAL A 106 -13.61 -15.65 11.42
CA VAL A 106 -12.24 -15.23 11.74
C VAL A 106 -12.14 -14.79 13.20
N PHE A 107 -13.08 -13.98 13.71
CA PHE A 107 -13.08 -13.55 15.11
C PHE A 107 -13.31 -14.69 16.12
N LYS A 108 -13.88 -15.81 15.66
CA LYS A 108 -14.07 -17.02 16.48
C LYS A 108 -12.91 -17.99 16.38
N ASP A 109 -11.86 -17.64 15.65
CA ASP A 109 -10.71 -18.50 15.32
C ASP A 109 -11.14 -19.87 14.77
N GLU A 110 -12.27 -19.89 14.05
CA GLU A 110 -12.78 -21.11 13.43
C GLU A 110 -12.17 -21.24 12.03
N SER A 111 -11.28 -22.22 11.85
CA SER A 111 -10.79 -22.55 10.51
C SER A 111 -11.94 -23.10 9.66
N ARG A 112 -12.38 -22.31 8.67
CA ARG A 112 -13.38 -22.70 7.67
C ARG A 112 -13.02 -22.16 6.30
N MET A 113 -13.37 -22.93 5.28
CA MET A 113 -13.20 -22.56 3.88
C MET A 113 -14.49 -21.90 3.38
N PHE A 114 -14.37 -20.76 2.71
CA PHE A 114 -15.47 -20.03 2.11
C PHE A 114 -15.25 -19.86 0.62
N PHE A 115 -16.33 -19.86 -0.14
CA PHE A 115 -16.33 -19.59 -1.56
C PHE A 115 -17.34 -18.49 -1.85
N ILE A 116 -16.93 -17.49 -2.62
CA ILE A 116 -17.70 -16.28 -2.88
C ILE A 116 -17.92 -16.18 -4.38
N ASP A 117 -19.13 -16.52 -4.82
CA ASP A 117 -19.50 -16.48 -6.23
C ASP A 117 -20.12 -15.13 -6.61
N GLY A 118 -19.79 -14.59 -7.78
CA GLY A 118 -20.28 -13.30 -8.23
C GLY A 118 -20.33 -13.19 -9.76
N PRO A 119 -21.30 -12.46 -10.34
CA PRO A 119 -21.44 -12.35 -11.78
C PRO A 119 -20.17 -11.75 -12.39
N GLY A 120 -19.63 -12.46 -13.39
CA GLY A 120 -18.24 -12.36 -13.86
C GLY A 120 -17.79 -10.95 -14.24
N ALA A 121 -16.81 -10.45 -13.48
CA ALA A 121 -15.77 -9.58 -14.01
C ALA A 121 -14.55 -10.48 -14.37
N PRO A 122 -13.83 -10.22 -15.46
CA PRO A 122 -12.66 -11.01 -15.82
C PRO A 122 -11.61 -10.86 -14.72
N GLY A 123 -11.35 -11.95 -14.00
CA GLY A 123 -10.44 -11.98 -12.85
C GLY A 123 -11.00 -12.67 -11.59
N LYS A 124 -12.29 -13.05 -11.56
CA LYS A 124 -12.84 -13.89 -10.48
C LYS A 124 -12.98 -15.33 -10.91
N LEU A 125 -12.26 -16.21 -10.23
CA LEU A 125 -12.23 -17.66 -10.47
C LEU A 125 -12.61 -18.37 -9.17
N PHE A 126 -13.84 -18.21 -8.68
CA PHE A 126 -14.33 -18.98 -7.53
C PHE A 126 -15.84 -19.20 -7.60
N CYS A 127 -16.24 -20.33 -8.18
CA CYS A 127 -17.55 -20.96 -7.93
C CYS A 127 -17.43 -21.88 -6.72
N ILE A 128 -18.48 -22.03 -5.90
CA ILE A 128 -18.85 -23.30 -5.25
C ILE A 128 -20.35 -23.37 -4.93
N GLU A 129 -20.94 -24.51 -5.34
CA GLU A 129 -22.18 -25.11 -4.87
C GLU A 129 -21.97 -25.90 -3.56
N GLN A 130 -23.01 -26.06 -2.73
CA GLN A 130 -23.03 -27.14 -1.74
C GLN A 130 -24.33 -27.94 -1.76
N TYR A 131 -24.16 -29.26 -1.64
CA TYR A 131 -25.09 -30.20 -1.01
C TYR A 131 -24.92 -30.14 0.51
#